data_AF-A0A352DSF4-F1
#
_entry.id   AF-A0A352DSF4-F1
#
_cell.length_a   1.000
_cell.length_b   1.000
_cell.length_c   1.000
_cell.angle_alpha   90.00
_cell.angle_beta   90.00
_cell.angle_gamma   90.00
#
_symmetry.space_group_name_H-M   'P 1'
#
loop_
_entity.id
_entity.type
_entity.pdbx_description
1 polymer ?
#
loop_
_entity_poly.entity_id
_entity_poly.type
_entity_poly.pdbx_seq_one_letter_code
_entity_poly.pdbx_strand_id
1 'polypeptide(L)'
;AGNQRGTYPTADANKSELNVDPNVITVAALGSDGRFADYSSYGANVFVTAPSSSTGMFAIATTDRSTFDRGYNLDPEDADPFLADVADGDVTSTFGGTSSAAPLVSGIMALGVEANPALDVRMAKHLLVRTSRIVDAGAPSWIVNTAGHAFSEDYGFGLVDAAAFTQAATEVVSLSPLATVASPVIQVGSRFTRSQPTLTATYTVPDTAASAPLESVRVRLNVGNLQTNLRVYRNGSGSGRGAISGDLEAFVTSPSGTRHQLFSDDRFLVGTDSQRDRYGVPGARPRATLAWTFTSNAYWGESAAGTWTIEVMNKVAPSQLVGRTGTWRNVSFEFDTGSIEFGAARVAASIEPSREGRAREPASTAPVGVSSWLAAYGLTADSRTIEGGGPRARRGRA
;
A
#
# COMPACT_ATOMS: atom_id res chain seq x y z
N ALA A 1 -2.50 5.06 2.81
CA ALA A 1 -1.33 4.95 1.91
C ALA A 1 -1.00 6.28 1.24
N GLY A 2 -1.98 6.94 0.62
CA GLY A 2 -1.78 8.18 -0.12
C GLY A 2 -2.60 8.17 -1.41
N ASN A 3 -2.80 9.34 -2.03
CA ASN A 3 -3.62 9.52 -3.24
C ASN A 3 -2.78 10.03 -4.41
N GLN A 4 -1.53 9.59 -4.51
CA GLN A 4 -0.54 10.16 -5.43
C GLN A 4 -0.03 9.17 -6.48
N ARG A 5 -0.70 8.03 -6.69
CA ARG A 5 -0.40 7.16 -7.83
C ARG A 5 -0.56 7.97 -9.13
N GLY A 6 0.39 7.79 -10.05
CA GLY A 6 0.47 8.56 -11.31
C GLY A 6 1.11 9.95 -11.19
N THR A 7 1.28 10.48 -9.98
CA THR A 7 2.06 11.71 -9.76
C THR A 7 3.48 11.33 -9.33
N TYR A 8 4.37 11.07 -10.30
CA TYR A 8 5.79 10.97 -9.98
C TYR A 8 6.27 12.32 -9.44
N PRO A 9 6.90 12.36 -8.26
CA PRO A 9 7.54 11.29 -7.50
C PRO A 9 6.92 11.07 -6.10
N THR A 10 5.61 11.23 -5.95
CA THR A 10 4.91 11.14 -4.65
C THR A 10 4.13 9.84 -4.45
N ALA A 11 4.19 8.91 -5.41
CA ALA A 11 3.34 7.72 -5.46
C ALA A 11 3.65 6.64 -4.41
N ASP A 12 4.77 6.73 -3.70
CA ASP A 12 5.22 5.72 -2.73
C ASP A 12 4.80 6.09 -1.31
N ALA A 13 4.06 5.20 -0.66
CA ALA A 13 3.52 5.36 0.68
C ALA A 13 4.59 5.29 1.78
N ASN A 14 5.80 4.80 1.49
CA ASN A 14 6.93 4.64 2.43
C ASN A 14 7.69 5.96 2.68
N LYS A 15 7.14 7.08 2.21
CA LYS A 15 7.73 8.43 2.25
C LYS A 15 7.14 9.34 3.33
N SER A 16 6.26 8.84 4.18
CA SER A 16 5.65 9.57 5.30
C SER A 16 6.05 8.92 6.61
N GLU A 17 6.53 9.68 7.59
CA GLU A 17 6.98 9.14 8.89
C GLU A 17 5.87 8.35 9.59
N LEU A 18 4.62 8.82 9.49
CA LEU A 18 3.47 8.12 10.06
C LEU A 18 3.24 6.76 9.39
N ASN A 19 3.50 6.64 8.09
CA ASN A 19 3.22 5.41 7.36
C ASN A 19 4.31 4.34 7.57
N VAL A 20 5.49 4.71 8.07
CA VAL A 20 6.60 3.76 8.32
C VAL A 20 6.61 3.24 9.75
N ASP A 21 5.78 3.80 10.65
CA ASP A 21 5.63 3.33 12.02
C ASP A 21 5.03 1.92 12.04
N PRO A 22 5.65 0.93 12.72
CA PRO A 22 5.11 -0.42 12.83
C PRO A 22 3.76 -0.48 13.57
N ASN A 23 3.34 0.57 14.28
CA ASN A 23 2.04 0.67 14.93
C ASN A 23 0.94 1.28 14.03
N VAL A 24 1.24 1.53 12.75
CA VAL A 24 0.26 2.02 11.79
C VAL A 24 -0.10 0.92 10.78
N ILE A 25 -1.40 0.77 10.52
CA ILE A 25 -1.94 -0.06 9.44
C ILE A 25 -2.11 0.86 8.22
N THR A 26 -1.17 0.79 7.28
CA THR A 26 -1.23 1.59 6.06
C THR A 26 -2.21 0.96 5.06
N VAL A 27 -3.32 1.64 4.81
CA VAL A 27 -4.41 1.13 3.96
C VAL A 27 -4.33 1.72 2.53
N ALA A 28 -4.36 0.84 1.52
CA ALA A 28 -4.53 1.18 0.11
C ALA A 28 -6.02 1.19 -0.30
N ALA A 29 -6.32 1.76 -1.46
CA ALA A 29 -7.69 1.89 -1.98
C ALA A 29 -7.94 0.93 -3.15
N LEU A 30 -9.10 0.27 -3.12
CA LEU A 30 -9.57 -0.67 -4.13
C LEU A 30 -10.81 -0.11 -4.84
N GLY A 31 -10.78 -0.06 -6.17
CA GLY A 31 -11.95 0.28 -6.98
C GLY A 31 -12.98 -0.84 -7.01
N SER A 32 -14.21 -0.51 -7.44
CA SER A 32 -15.31 -1.49 -7.51
C SER A 32 -15.12 -2.57 -8.57
N ASP A 33 -14.10 -2.48 -9.42
CA ASP A 33 -13.71 -3.51 -10.38
C ASP A 33 -12.76 -4.56 -9.79
N GLY A 34 -12.41 -4.44 -8.50
CA GLY A 34 -11.50 -5.34 -7.82
C GLY A 34 -10.02 -5.06 -8.07
N ARG A 35 -9.67 -3.89 -8.65
CA ARG A 35 -8.28 -3.45 -8.85
C ARG A 35 -7.95 -2.23 -7.97
N PHE A 36 -6.67 -1.93 -7.82
CA PHE A 36 -6.25 -0.74 -7.07
C PHE A 36 -6.88 0.51 -7.70
N ALA A 37 -7.30 1.46 -6.87
CA ALA A 37 -7.76 2.75 -7.38
C ALA A 37 -6.62 3.48 -8.10
N ASP A 38 -6.93 4.16 -9.19
CA ASP A 38 -5.96 4.81 -10.08
C ASP A 38 -5.05 5.85 -9.37
N TYR A 39 -5.51 6.42 -8.26
CA TYR A 39 -4.76 7.34 -7.40
C TYR A 39 -4.07 6.67 -6.19
N SER A 40 -4.35 5.40 -5.87
CA SER A 40 -3.90 4.77 -4.61
C SER A 40 -2.38 4.58 -4.56
N SER A 41 -1.66 5.32 -3.72
CA SER A 41 -0.21 5.13 -3.54
C SER A 41 0.15 3.68 -3.17
N TYR A 42 1.23 3.15 -3.73
CA TYR A 42 1.77 1.80 -3.45
C TYR A 42 2.94 1.89 -2.47
N GLY A 43 3.42 0.76 -1.95
CA GLY A 43 4.70 0.69 -1.24
C GLY A 43 4.85 -0.53 -0.36
N ALA A 44 6.09 -0.82 0.02
CA ALA A 44 6.43 -1.96 0.88
C ALA A 44 5.77 -1.91 2.28
N ASN A 45 5.35 -0.72 2.71
CA ASN A 45 4.71 -0.46 3.99
C ASN A 45 3.17 -0.54 3.93
N VAL A 46 2.56 -0.67 2.74
CA VAL A 46 1.13 -0.95 2.62
C VAL A 46 0.84 -2.28 3.33
N PHE A 47 -0.19 -2.30 4.18
CA PHE A 47 -0.52 -3.48 4.97
C PHE A 47 -1.71 -4.24 4.40
N VAL A 48 -2.78 -3.53 4.01
CA VAL A 48 -3.99 -4.09 3.41
C VAL A 48 -4.63 -3.09 2.46
N THR A 49 -5.60 -3.53 1.68
CA THR A 49 -6.46 -2.66 0.86
C THR A 49 -7.91 -2.76 1.29
N ALA A 50 -8.68 -1.70 1.05
CA ALA A 50 -10.12 -1.65 1.31
C ALA A 50 -10.86 -0.89 0.20
N PRO A 51 -12.17 -1.12 0.02
CA PRO A 51 -12.97 -0.45 -1.01
C PRO A 51 -12.90 1.08 -0.93
N SER A 52 -12.92 1.73 -2.07
CA SER A 52 -12.90 3.19 -2.21
C SER A 52 -13.44 3.60 -3.59
N SER A 53 -13.31 4.90 -3.93
CA SER A 53 -13.60 5.41 -5.26
C SER A 53 -12.51 5.05 -6.27
N SER A 54 -12.81 5.17 -7.55
CA SER A 54 -11.81 5.18 -8.64
C SER A 54 -12.42 5.90 -9.85
N THR A 55 -11.60 6.35 -10.81
CA THR A 55 -12.10 7.05 -12.00
C THR A 55 -13.10 6.19 -12.77
N GLY A 56 -14.33 6.70 -12.93
CA GLY A 56 -15.41 6.02 -13.66
C GLY A 56 -16.04 4.84 -12.90
N MET A 57 -15.81 4.72 -11.60
CA MET A 57 -16.30 3.63 -10.75
C MET A 57 -17.18 4.14 -9.61
N PHE A 58 -17.79 3.22 -8.86
CA PHE A 58 -18.50 3.58 -7.63
C PHE A 58 -17.54 4.20 -6.60
N ALA A 59 -18.09 5.08 -5.77
CA ALA A 59 -17.43 5.70 -4.63
C ALA A 59 -18.15 5.30 -3.32
N ILE A 60 -17.79 5.92 -2.19
CA ILE A 60 -18.30 5.53 -0.88
C ILE A 60 -19.54 6.34 -0.50
N ALA A 61 -20.65 5.63 -0.30
CA ALA A 61 -21.83 6.13 0.37
C ALA A 61 -21.57 6.33 1.87
N THR A 62 -21.77 7.54 2.36
CA THR A 62 -21.53 7.91 3.76
C THR A 62 -22.38 9.13 4.15
N THR A 63 -22.48 9.40 5.46
CA THR A 63 -22.99 10.67 5.97
C THR A 63 -22.14 11.84 5.46
N ASP A 64 -22.80 12.93 5.13
CA ASP A 64 -22.21 14.21 4.77
C ASP A 64 -22.52 15.27 5.85
N ARG A 65 -22.09 16.50 5.63
CA ARG A 65 -22.52 17.63 6.46
C ARG A 65 -24.00 17.87 6.25
N SER A 66 -24.75 18.09 7.33
CA SER A 66 -26.18 18.31 7.22
C SER A 66 -26.52 19.56 6.40
N THR A 67 -27.62 19.46 5.66
CA THR A 67 -28.13 20.43 4.68
C THR A 67 -27.28 20.60 3.42
N PHE A 68 -27.90 21.07 2.35
CA PHE A 68 -27.25 21.34 1.06
C PHE A 68 -26.25 22.52 1.06
N ASP A 69 -26.07 23.22 2.16
CA ASP A 69 -25.22 24.43 2.19
C ASP A 69 -23.72 24.10 2.25
N ARG A 70 -23.36 22.86 2.62
CA ARG A 70 -22.00 22.44 2.92
C ARG A 70 -21.82 20.95 2.66
N GLY A 71 -20.57 20.53 2.39
CA GLY A 71 -20.26 19.12 2.18
C GLY A 71 -20.00 18.82 0.71
N TYR A 72 -20.28 17.59 0.33
CA TYR A 72 -20.20 17.08 -1.03
C TYR A 72 -21.55 17.13 -1.76
N ASN A 73 -22.66 16.97 -1.04
CA ASN A 73 -24.03 17.04 -1.56
C ASN A 73 -24.58 18.47 -1.42
N LEU A 74 -24.32 19.32 -2.42
CA LEU A 74 -24.59 20.76 -2.35
C LEU A 74 -25.83 21.23 -3.14
N ASP A 75 -26.49 20.33 -3.87
CA ASP A 75 -27.56 20.73 -4.79
C ASP A 75 -28.77 19.78 -4.67
N PRO A 76 -29.91 20.27 -4.15
CA PRO A 76 -31.14 19.46 -4.08
C PRO A 76 -31.72 19.13 -5.46
N GLU A 77 -31.38 19.86 -6.52
CA GLU A 77 -31.82 19.59 -7.90
C GLU A 77 -30.88 18.64 -8.66
N ASP A 78 -29.64 18.47 -8.19
CA ASP A 78 -28.63 17.52 -8.69
C ASP A 78 -28.31 16.46 -7.61
N ALA A 79 -29.37 16.02 -6.91
CA ALA A 79 -29.25 15.02 -5.85
C ALA A 79 -28.68 13.70 -6.40
N ASP A 80 -27.80 13.10 -5.61
CA ASP A 80 -27.08 11.88 -5.94
C ASP A 80 -28.03 10.77 -6.44
N PRO A 81 -27.86 10.23 -7.66
CA PRO A 81 -28.81 9.27 -8.23
C PRO A 81 -28.87 7.94 -7.46
N PHE A 82 -27.88 7.63 -6.63
CA PHE A 82 -27.88 6.45 -5.78
C PHE A 82 -28.50 6.69 -4.40
N LEU A 83 -28.75 7.94 -4.02
CA LEU A 83 -29.28 8.36 -2.71
C LEU A 83 -30.44 9.37 -2.86
N ALA A 84 -31.13 9.37 -4.00
CA ALA A 84 -32.16 10.34 -4.35
C ALA A 84 -33.42 10.29 -3.45
N ASP A 85 -33.56 9.24 -2.63
CA ASP A 85 -34.59 9.09 -1.61
C ASP A 85 -34.27 9.82 -0.29
N VAL A 86 -33.03 10.29 -0.12
CA VAL A 86 -32.55 11.02 1.07
C VAL A 86 -32.42 12.51 0.73
N ALA A 87 -33.56 13.20 0.67
CA ALA A 87 -33.68 14.57 0.17
C ALA A 87 -33.38 15.67 1.22
N ASP A 88 -32.41 15.46 2.12
CA ASP A 88 -32.03 16.43 3.15
C ASP A 88 -30.61 17.01 2.98
N GLY A 89 -29.78 16.40 2.13
CA GLY A 89 -28.39 16.79 1.92
C GLY A 89 -27.39 16.12 2.87
N ASP A 90 -27.87 15.27 3.79
CA ASP A 90 -27.08 14.74 4.91
C ASP A 90 -26.24 13.50 4.52
N VAL A 91 -26.23 13.13 3.24
CA VAL A 91 -25.52 11.96 2.70
C VAL A 91 -24.86 12.25 1.36
N THR A 92 -23.81 11.51 1.04
CA THR A 92 -23.13 11.55 -0.27
C THR A 92 -22.70 10.15 -0.69
N SER A 93 -22.68 9.84 -2.00
CA SER A 93 -22.02 8.64 -2.54
C SER A 93 -20.66 8.92 -3.19
N THR A 94 -20.16 10.15 -3.09
CA THR A 94 -18.97 10.60 -3.83
C THR A 94 -17.66 10.56 -3.03
N PHE A 95 -17.71 10.16 -1.75
CA PHE A 95 -16.52 10.15 -0.89
C PHE A 95 -15.50 9.11 -1.37
N GLY A 96 -14.21 9.46 -1.33
CA GLY A 96 -13.18 8.70 -2.02
C GLY A 96 -11.77 8.93 -1.49
N GLY A 97 -10.79 8.39 -2.21
CA GLY A 97 -9.40 8.40 -1.79
C GLY A 97 -9.07 7.25 -0.85
N THR A 98 -7.78 7.01 -0.63
CA THR A 98 -7.33 6.18 0.52
C THR A 98 -7.85 6.72 1.86
N SER A 99 -8.27 7.99 1.90
CA SER A 99 -9.02 8.62 2.99
C SER A 99 -10.37 7.97 3.29
N SER A 100 -11.03 7.32 2.32
CA SER A 100 -12.26 6.55 2.54
C SER A 100 -12.00 5.06 2.77
N ALA A 101 -10.87 4.53 2.26
CA ALA A 101 -10.44 3.16 2.57
C ALA A 101 -10.01 3.00 4.05
N ALA A 102 -9.28 3.97 4.59
CA ALA A 102 -8.81 3.95 5.98
C ALA A 102 -9.95 3.81 7.03
N PRO A 103 -11.03 4.62 7.01
CA PRO A 103 -12.12 4.49 7.98
C PRO A 103 -12.90 3.18 7.86
N LEU A 104 -12.97 2.55 6.67
CA LEU A 104 -13.55 1.21 6.54
C LEU A 104 -12.73 0.18 7.35
N VAL A 105 -11.40 0.22 7.23
CA VAL A 105 -10.51 -0.64 8.03
C VAL A 105 -10.64 -0.30 9.51
N SER A 106 -10.71 0.99 9.89
CA SER A 106 -10.95 1.39 11.28
C SER A 106 -12.26 0.83 11.84
N GLY A 107 -13.34 0.82 11.05
CA GLY A 107 -14.61 0.20 11.43
C GLY A 107 -14.46 -1.32 11.64
N ILE A 108 -13.71 -2.01 10.78
CA ILE A 108 -13.40 -3.43 10.95
C ILE A 108 -12.55 -3.67 12.20
N MET A 109 -11.60 -2.79 12.53
CA MET A 109 -10.83 -2.87 13.77
C MET A 109 -11.75 -2.73 14.99
N ALA A 110 -12.74 -1.83 14.93
CA ALA A 110 -13.73 -1.67 16.00
C ALA A 110 -14.58 -2.94 16.21
N LEU A 111 -15.02 -3.59 15.12
CA LEU A 111 -15.67 -4.91 15.20
C LEU A 111 -14.73 -5.98 15.78
N GLY A 112 -13.44 -5.90 15.48
CA GLY A 112 -12.43 -6.76 16.08
C GLY A 112 -12.29 -6.57 17.59
N VAL A 113 -12.30 -5.32 18.07
CA VAL A 113 -12.28 -5.00 19.51
C VAL A 113 -13.58 -5.48 20.19
N GLU A 114 -14.72 -5.40 19.51
CA GLU A 114 -15.98 -5.98 20.01
C GLU A 114 -15.87 -7.50 20.14
N ALA A 115 -15.30 -8.18 19.14
CA ALA A 115 -15.09 -9.63 19.17
C ALA A 115 -14.02 -10.07 20.20
N ASN A 116 -12.97 -9.28 20.38
CA ASN A 116 -11.90 -9.51 21.33
C ASN A 116 -11.41 -8.19 21.95
N PRO A 117 -11.83 -7.87 23.20
CA PRO A 117 -11.45 -6.62 23.87
C PRO A 117 -9.95 -6.43 24.13
N ALA A 118 -9.14 -7.50 24.00
CA ALA A 118 -7.69 -7.43 24.12
C ALA A 118 -6.98 -7.14 22.78
N LEU A 119 -7.73 -6.98 21.68
CA LEU A 119 -7.18 -6.71 20.36
C LEU A 119 -6.42 -5.38 20.34
N ASP A 120 -5.11 -5.48 20.10
CA ASP A 120 -4.24 -4.35 19.80
C ASP A 120 -3.86 -4.32 18.31
N VAL A 121 -3.12 -3.30 17.88
CA VAL A 121 -2.71 -3.16 16.47
C VAL A 121 -1.84 -4.33 16.01
N ARG A 122 -1.00 -4.89 16.88
CA ARG A 122 -0.09 -5.97 16.52
C ARG A 122 -0.86 -7.28 16.31
N MET A 123 -1.80 -7.60 17.20
CA MET A 123 -2.75 -8.69 17.03
C MET A 123 -3.56 -8.49 15.75
N ALA A 124 -4.11 -7.29 15.52
CA ALA A 124 -4.86 -6.99 14.31
C ALA A 124 -4.03 -7.24 13.04
N LYS A 125 -2.75 -6.86 13.03
CA LYS A 125 -1.84 -7.13 11.90
C LYS A 125 -1.66 -8.64 11.64
N HIS A 126 -1.46 -9.43 12.69
CA HIS A 126 -1.42 -10.90 12.59
C HIS A 126 -2.71 -11.49 11.99
N LEU A 127 -3.87 -10.99 12.41
CA LEU A 127 -5.16 -11.44 11.88
C LEU A 127 -5.32 -11.04 10.41
N LEU A 128 -5.07 -9.77 10.07
CA LEU A 128 -5.18 -9.26 8.71
C LEU A 128 -4.29 -10.02 7.70
N VAL A 129 -3.07 -10.39 8.08
CA VAL A 129 -2.17 -11.22 7.24
C VAL A 129 -2.80 -12.58 6.90
N ARG A 130 -3.61 -13.13 7.81
CA ARG A 130 -4.22 -14.46 7.68
C ARG A 130 -5.59 -14.43 7.02
N THR A 131 -6.33 -13.33 7.17
CA THR A 131 -7.73 -13.25 6.79
C THR A 131 -8.00 -12.40 5.55
N SER A 132 -7.03 -11.58 5.12
CA SER A 132 -7.18 -10.77 3.91
C SER A 132 -7.24 -11.64 2.66
N ARG A 133 -8.04 -11.20 1.67
CA ARG A 133 -8.27 -11.90 0.41
C ARG A 133 -7.39 -11.34 -0.68
N ILE A 134 -6.73 -12.22 -1.43
CA ILE A 134 -6.02 -11.83 -2.66
C ILE A 134 -7.05 -11.33 -3.68
N VAL A 135 -6.84 -10.11 -4.17
CA VAL A 135 -7.62 -9.47 -5.23
C VAL A 135 -6.72 -9.22 -6.43
N ASP A 136 -7.30 -9.11 -7.62
CA ASP A 136 -6.53 -8.95 -8.86
C ASP A 136 -5.38 -9.97 -8.95
N ALA A 137 -5.68 -11.26 -8.73
CA ALA A 137 -4.69 -12.30 -8.49
C ALA A 137 -3.70 -12.53 -9.65
N GLY A 138 -4.00 -11.99 -10.85
CA GLY A 138 -3.09 -11.99 -12.00
C GLY A 138 -2.08 -10.83 -12.01
N ALA A 139 -2.15 -9.90 -11.06
CA ALA A 139 -1.26 -8.76 -10.99
C ALA A 139 0.19 -9.21 -10.69
N PRO A 140 1.19 -8.69 -11.43
CA PRO A 140 2.59 -9.09 -11.24
C PRO A 140 3.20 -8.59 -9.92
N SER A 141 2.50 -7.72 -9.19
CA SER A 141 2.96 -7.23 -7.88
C SER A 141 2.78 -8.25 -6.76
N TRP A 142 1.99 -9.32 -6.96
CA TRP A 142 1.85 -10.40 -6.00
C TRP A 142 3.08 -11.30 -5.97
N ILE A 143 3.72 -11.38 -4.82
CA ILE A 143 4.84 -12.30 -4.54
C ILE A 143 4.49 -13.08 -3.28
N VAL A 144 4.59 -14.41 -3.36
CA VAL A 144 4.43 -15.29 -2.20
C VAL A 144 5.80 -15.50 -1.58
N ASN A 145 5.95 -15.13 -0.31
CA ASN A 145 7.18 -15.31 0.42
C ASN A 145 7.37 -16.78 0.86
N THR A 146 8.51 -17.12 1.43
CA THR A 146 8.83 -18.51 1.80
C THR A 146 8.05 -19.02 3.01
N ALA A 147 7.38 -18.14 3.76
CA ALA A 147 6.42 -18.50 4.81
C ALA A 147 5.00 -18.74 4.28
N GLY A 148 4.78 -18.59 2.97
CA GLY A 148 3.48 -18.81 2.32
C GLY A 148 2.54 -17.60 2.36
N HIS A 149 3.01 -16.43 2.78
CA HIS A 149 2.21 -15.21 2.76
C HIS A 149 2.37 -14.48 1.43
N ALA A 150 1.25 -14.22 0.75
CA ALA A 150 1.21 -13.39 -0.45
C ALA A 150 1.21 -11.91 -0.06
N PHE A 151 2.07 -11.13 -0.70
CA PHE A 151 2.16 -9.69 -0.50
C PHE A 151 2.26 -8.97 -1.85
N SER A 152 1.60 -7.81 -1.95
CA SER A 152 1.71 -6.89 -3.07
C SER A 152 1.94 -5.48 -2.58
N GLU A 153 2.81 -4.72 -3.23
CA GLU A 153 3.01 -3.30 -2.91
C GLU A 153 1.78 -2.44 -3.26
N ASP A 154 0.87 -2.94 -4.11
CA ASP A 154 -0.38 -2.28 -4.46
C ASP A 154 -1.51 -2.57 -3.45
N TYR A 155 -1.49 -3.77 -2.86
CA TYR A 155 -2.63 -4.33 -2.11
C TYR A 155 -2.31 -4.72 -0.65
N GLY A 156 -1.04 -4.68 -0.24
CA GLY A 156 -0.57 -5.27 1.01
C GLY A 156 -0.77 -6.78 1.03
N PHE A 157 -1.30 -7.32 2.13
CA PHE A 157 -1.76 -8.71 2.25
C PHE A 157 -3.11 -8.96 1.55
N GLY A 158 -3.75 -7.92 1.02
CA GLY A 158 -4.99 -8.03 0.24
C GLY A 158 -6.17 -7.27 0.81
N LEU A 159 -7.34 -7.57 0.25
CA LEU A 159 -8.60 -6.96 0.63
C LEU A 159 -9.02 -7.47 2.00
N VAL A 160 -9.26 -6.53 2.92
CA VAL A 160 -9.79 -6.84 4.25
C VAL A 160 -11.08 -7.66 4.18
N ASP A 161 -11.17 -8.69 5.02
CA ASP A 161 -12.37 -9.51 5.19
C ASP A 161 -12.85 -9.39 6.64
N ALA A 162 -13.93 -8.64 6.84
CA ALA A 162 -14.45 -8.34 8.17
C ALA A 162 -14.95 -9.59 8.90
N ALA A 163 -15.57 -10.53 8.18
CA ALA A 163 -16.11 -11.74 8.77
C ALA A 163 -14.98 -12.68 9.22
N ALA A 164 -14.01 -12.92 8.33
CA ALA A 164 -12.85 -13.75 8.67
C ALA A 164 -11.98 -13.11 9.77
N PHE A 165 -11.78 -11.78 9.72
CA PHE A 165 -11.03 -11.04 10.74
C PHE A 165 -11.66 -11.13 12.12
N THR A 166 -12.96 -10.87 12.24
CA THR A 166 -13.67 -10.92 13.53
C THR A 166 -13.78 -12.34 14.06
N GLN A 167 -14.02 -13.33 13.20
CA GLN A 167 -13.98 -14.74 13.60
C GLN A 167 -12.60 -15.10 14.18
N ALA A 168 -11.53 -14.83 13.46
CA ALA A 168 -10.18 -15.14 13.90
C ALA A 168 -9.79 -14.41 15.21
N ALA A 169 -10.33 -13.19 15.44
CA ALA A 169 -10.12 -12.46 16.69
C ALA A 169 -10.64 -13.23 17.92
N THR A 170 -11.74 -13.97 17.79
CA THR A 170 -12.30 -14.78 18.89
C THR A 170 -11.47 -16.03 19.21
N GLU A 171 -10.59 -16.43 18.29
CA GLU A 171 -9.82 -17.67 18.39
C GLU A 171 -8.41 -17.45 18.94
N VAL A 172 -8.00 -16.20 19.17
CA VAL A 172 -6.66 -15.86 19.68
C VAL A 172 -6.51 -16.32 21.13
N VAL A 173 -5.47 -17.13 21.38
CA VAL A 173 -5.10 -17.60 22.72
C VAL A 173 -4.00 -16.73 23.31
N SER A 174 -2.97 -16.41 22.53
CA SER A 174 -1.85 -15.62 23.02
C SER A 174 -1.14 -14.87 21.89
N LEU A 175 -0.46 -13.79 22.29
CA LEU A 175 0.46 -13.03 21.46
C LEU A 175 1.80 -13.00 22.22
N SER A 176 2.87 -13.52 21.61
CA SER A 176 4.19 -13.49 22.25
C SER A 176 4.69 -12.05 22.38
N PRO A 177 5.59 -11.72 23.33
CA PRO A 177 6.18 -10.39 23.40
C PRO A 177 6.87 -9.99 22.09
N LEU A 178 6.73 -8.73 21.68
CA LEU A 178 7.49 -8.20 20.54
C LEU A 178 8.98 -8.21 20.88
N ALA A 179 9.79 -8.77 19.97
CA ALA A 179 11.24 -8.70 20.05
C ALA A 179 11.81 -8.04 18.79
N THR A 180 12.76 -7.12 18.96
CA THR A 180 13.43 -6.45 17.85
C THR A 180 14.90 -6.85 17.80
N VAL A 181 15.34 -7.38 16.67
CA VAL A 181 16.77 -7.62 16.38
C VAL A 181 17.29 -6.47 15.54
N ALA A 182 18.31 -5.76 16.02
CA ALA A 182 18.89 -4.63 15.31
C ALA A 182 20.30 -4.95 14.81
N SER A 183 20.60 -4.53 13.58
CA SER A 183 21.99 -4.52 13.10
C SER A 183 22.78 -3.38 13.75
N PRO A 184 24.11 -3.48 13.85
CA PRO A 184 24.93 -2.28 14.00
C PRO A 184 24.76 -1.36 12.77
N VAL A 185 25.25 -0.12 12.86
CA VAL A 185 25.35 0.76 11.70
C VAL A 185 26.43 0.25 10.75
N ILE A 186 26.01 -0.19 9.56
CA ILE A 186 26.90 -0.74 8.53
C ILE A 186 27.45 0.42 7.71
N GLN A 187 28.76 0.63 7.75
CA GLN A 187 29.43 1.67 6.96
C GLN A 187 29.62 1.17 5.53
N VAL A 188 29.06 1.91 4.56
CA VAL A 188 29.17 1.60 3.14
C VAL A 188 30.21 2.50 2.46
N GLY A 189 30.18 3.81 2.76
CA GLY A 189 31.16 4.80 2.31
C GLY A 189 31.33 4.95 0.79
N SER A 190 30.45 4.36 -0.02
CA SER A 190 30.65 4.20 -1.47
C SER A 190 29.84 5.21 -2.28
N ARG A 191 30.42 5.70 -3.37
CA ARG A 191 29.77 6.65 -4.29
C ARG A 191 29.15 5.89 -5.45
N PHE A 192 27.99 6.35 -5.92
CA PHE A 192 27.47 5.90 -7.20
C PHE A 192 28.37 6.43 -8.32
N THR A 193 28.71 5.59 -9.28
CA THR A 193 29.56 5.95 -10.42
C THR A 193 28.99 5.42 -11.73
N ARG A 194 29.53 5.86 -12.86
CA ARG A 194 29.13 5.34 -14.17
C ARG A 194 29.29 3.82 -14.30
N SER A 195 30.36 3.27 -13.72
CA SER A 195 30.64 1.83 -13.72
C SER A 195 29.92 1.08 -12.61
N GLN A 196 29.36 1.79 -11.63
CA GLN A 196 28.69 1.22 -10.46
C GLN A 196 27.49 2.10 -10.06
N PRO A 197 26.41 2.09 -10.88
CA PRO A 197 25.17 2.81 -10.56
C PRO A 197 24.35 2.11 -9.47
N THR A 198 24.67 0.84 -9.19
CA THR A 198 24.06 0.02 -8.15
C THR A 198 25.09 -0.30 -7.08
N LEU A 199 24.73 -0.10 -5.83
CA LEU A 199 25.54 -0.45 -4.67
C LEU A 199 24.79 -1.48 -3.84
N THR A 200 25.54 -2.32 -3.13
CA THR A 200 24.98 -3.38 -2.28
C THR A 200 25.61 -3.34 -0.90
N ALA A 201 24.83 -3.62 0.13
CA ALA A 201 25.30 -3.90 1.48
C ALA A 201 24.59 -5.15 2.02
N THR A 202 25.24 -5.85 2.95
CA THR A 202 24.69 -7.07 3.56
C THR A 202 24.78 -7.01 5.07
N TYR A 203 23.90 -7.76 5.72
CA TYR A 203 23.92 -8.02 7.15
C TYR A 203 23.50 -9.46 7.43
N THR A 204 24.29 -10.18 8.24
CA THR A 204 23.93 -11.54 8.66
C THR A 204 23.37 -11.48 10.07
N VAL A 205 22.09 -11.80 10.20
CA VAL A 205 21.43 -12.02 11.50
C VAL A 205 21.86 -13.39 12.01
N PRO A 206 22.47 -13.49 13.20
CA PRO A 206 22.83 -14.79 13.78
C PRO A 206 21.60 -15.66 14.03
N ASP A 207 21.71 -16.98 13.85
CA ASP A 207 20.61 -17.94 14.08
C ASP A 207 20.04 -17.87 15.51
N THR A 208 20.85 -17.44 16.47
CA THR A 208 20.46 -17.29 17.87
C THR A 208 19.77 -15.96 18.20
N ALA A 209 19.76 -15.00 17.26
CA ALA A 209 19.25 -13.66 17.51
C ALA A 209 17.74 -13.54 17.31
N ALA A 210 17.15 -14.37 16.45
CA ALA A 210 15.71 -14.36 16.15
C ALA A 210 15.14 -15.78 16.08
N SER A 211 14.40 -16.18 17.11
CA SER A 211 13.70 -17.47 17.14
C SER A 211 12.24 -17.37 16.68
N ALA A 212 11.64 -16.19 16.77
CA ALA A 212 10.28 -15.93 16.33
C ALA A 212 10.24 -15.47 14.86
N PRO A 213 9.14 -15.74 14.13
CA PRO A 213 8.95 -15.24 12.76
C PRO A 213 8.92 -13.71 12.67
N LEU A 214 9.22 -13.18 11.49
CA LEU A 214 9.16 -11.76 11.20
C LEU A 214 7.73 -11.20 11.21
N GLU A 215 7.59 -10.00 11.76
CA GLU A 215 6.39 -9.16 11.68
C GLU A 215 6.66 -7.88 10.89
N SER A 216 7.89 -7.34 10.92
CA SER A 216 8.27 -6.25 10.01
C SER A 216 9.79 -6.14 9.83
N VAL A 217 10.21 -5.54 8.73
CA VAL A 217 11.61 -5.18 8.48
C VAL A 217 11.70 -3.67 8.28
N ARG A 218 12.50 -2.99 9.10
CA ARG A 218 12.75 -1.56 9.01
C ARG A 218 14.20 -1.32 8.60
N VAL A 219 14.41 -0.45 7.61
CA VAL A 219 15.74 -0.18 7.04
C VAL A 219 15.99 1.32 7.06
N ARG A 220 17.01 1.73 7.82
CA ARG A 220 17.45 3.12 7.87
C ARG A 220 18.59 3.35 6.89
N LEU A 221 18.38 4.23 5.92
CA LEU A 221 19.36 4.57 4.90
C LEU A 221 19.90 5.99 5.08
N ASN A 222 21.22 6.14 4.90
CA ASN A 222 21.89 7.43 4.88
C ASN A 222 22.70 7.59 3.58
N VAL A 223 22.20 8.41 2.66
CA VAL A 223 22.88 8.76 1.42
C VAL A 223 23.11 10.25 1.40
N GLY A 224 24.37 10.69 1.42
CA GLY A 224 24.73 12.10 1.34
C GLY A 224 25.21 12.51 -0.05
N ASN A 225 25.54 13.81 -0.20
CA ASN A 225 26.18 14.35 -1.40
C ASN A 225 25.35 14.15 -2.70
N LEU A 226 24.02 14.20 -2.57
CA LEU A 226 23.10 14.26 -3.70
C LEU A 226 23.13 15.66 -4.34
N GLN A 227 22.93 15.72 -5.66
CA GLN A 227 22.73 16.93 -6.43
C GLN A 227 21.44 17.63 -5.99
N THR A 228 21.49 18.96 -5.87
CA THR A 228 20.32 19.78 -5.46
C THR A 228 19.98 20.86 -6.49
N ASN A 229 20.79 21.03 -7.53
CA ASN A 229 20.56 22.04 -8.56
C ASN A 229 19.65 21.50 -9.69
N LEU A 230 18.37 21.84 -9.63
CA LEU A 230 17.36 21.48 -10.63
C LEU A 230 17.63 22.05 -12.03
N ARG A 231 18.32 23.19 -12.17
CA ARG A 231 18.63 23.78 -13.49
C ARG A 231 19.71 22.98 -14.22
N VAL A 232 20.75 22.56 -13.50
CA VAL A 232 21.80 21.66 -14.04
C VAL A 232 21.18 20.30 -14.42
N TYR A 233 20.25 19.80 -13.60
CA TYR A 233 19.52 18.56 -13.89
C TYR A 233 18.60 18.65 -15.13
N ARG A 234 17.77 19.70 -15.24
CA ARG A 234 16.77 19.85 -16.31
C ARG A 234 17.35 20.36 -17.65
N ASN A 235 18.28 21.31 -17.61
CA ASN A 235 18.72 22.06 -18.81
C ASN A 235 20.11 21.67 -19.31
N GLY A 236 20.83 20.79 -18.61
CA GLY A 236 22.13 20.29 -19.08
C GLY A 236 21.96 19.24 -20.18
N SER A 237 22.08 19.65 -21.44
CA SER A 237 22.60 18.75 -22.48
C SER A 237 24.13 18.81 -22.40
N GLY A 238 24.78 17.67 -22.20
CA GLY A 238 26.24 17.54 -22.31
C GLY A 238 27.11 17.99 -21.12
N SER A 239 26.57 18.58 -20.03
CA SER A 239 27.36 18.89 -18.83
C SER A 239 26.70 18.38 -17.55
N GLY A 240 27.34 17.41 -16.89
CA GLY A 240 27.29 17.37 -15.44
C GLY A 240 25.97 17.00 -14.76
N ARG A 241 25.10 16.16 -15.36
CA ARG A 241 24.00 15.59 -14.57
C ARG A 241 24.62 14.85 -13.37
N GLY A 242 24.10 15.10 -12.17
CA GLY A 242 24.44 14.35 -10.96
C GLY A 242 23.26 13.47 -10.59
N ALA A 243 23.32 12.82 -9.44
CA ALA A 243 22.18 12.11 -8.87
C ALA A 243 21.36 13.06 -8.00
N ILE A 244 20.07 13.25 -8.29
CA ILE A 244 19.21 14.09 -7.48
C ILE A 244 18.42 13.24 -6.48
N SER A 245 17.94 13.84 -5.39
CA SER A 245 16.88 13.22 -4.59
C SER A 245 15.66 12.98 -5.49
N GLY A 246 15.23 11.73 -5.58
CA GLY A 246 14.23 11.17 -6.49
C GLY A 246 14.77 10.18 -7.51
N ASP A 247 16.08 10.03 -7.66
CA ASP A 247 16.64 9.07 -8.62
C ASP A 247 17.07 7.74 -7.96
N LEU A 248 17.02 7.63 -6.63
CA LEU A 248 17.40 6.39 -5.95
C LEU A 248 16.20 5.46 -5.81
N GLU A 249 16.39 4.16 -5.95
CA GLU A 249 15.44 3.14 -5.51
C GLU A 249 16.19 2.09 -4.71
N ALA A 250 15.49 1.29 -3.90
CA ALA A 250 16.13 0.18 -3.21
C ALA A 250 15.27 -1.06 -3.17
N PHE A 251 15.95 -2.20 -3.09
CA PHE A 251 15.35 -3.52 -2.93
C PHE A 251 16.03 -4.24 -1.78
N VAL A 252 15.26 -5.05 -1.06
CA VAL A 252 15.75 -5.90 0.00
C VAL A 252 15.51 -7.35 -0.40
N THR A 253 16.51 -8.20 -0.17
CA THR A 253 16.42 -9.65 -0.35
C THR A 253 16.63 -10.32 1.00
N SER A 254 15.67 -11.14 1.42
CA SER A 254 15.78 -11.94 2.66
C SER A 254 16.70 -13.15 2.47
N PRO A 255 17.15 -13.79 3.57
CA PRO A 255 18.00 -14.97 3.52
C PRO A 255 17.39 -16.14 2.75
N SER A 256 16.06 -16.22 2.70
CA SER A 256 15.29 -17.25 2.00
C SER A 256 15.13 -16.96 0.50
N GLY A 257 15.57 -15.78 0.02
CA GLY A 257 15.55 -15.38 -1.38
C GLY A 257 14.38 -14.49 -1.79
N THR A 258 13.45 -14.19 -0.88
CA THR A 258 12.33 -13.27 -1.15
C THR A 258 12.87 -11.86 -1.39
N ARG A 259 12.50 -11.22 -2.50
CA ARG A 259 12.98 -9.87 -2.88
C ARG A 259 11.81 -8.92 -3.16
N HIS A 260 11.80 -7.77 -2.51
CA HIS A 260 10.78 -6.71 -2.70
C HIS A 260 11.43 -5.34 -2.87
N GLN A 261 10.73 -4.42 -3.55
CA GLN A 261 11.14 -3.02 -3.57
C GLN A 261 10.88 -2.43 -2.18
N LEU A 262 11.86 -1.74 -1.63
CA LEU A 262 11.74 -1.05 -0.33
C LEU A 262 11.13 0.34 -0.52
N PHE A 263 11.60 1.06 -1.54
CA PHE A 263 11.04 2.32 -2.00
C PHE A 263 11.37 2.54 -3.48
N SER A 264 10.47 3.21 -4.20
CA SER A 264 10.58 3.43 -5.65
C SER A 264 11.29 4.73 -6.01
N ASP A 265 11.26 5.73 -5.15
CA ASP A 265 12.13 6.90 -5.22
C ASP A 265 12.36 7.58 -3.86
N ASP A 266 13.42 8.39 -3.72
CA ASP A 266 13.76 9.09 -2.46
C ASP A 266 13.29 10.57 -2.42
N ARG A 267 12.35 10.97 -3.28
CA ARG A 267 11.86 12.36 -3.34
C ARG A 267 10.70 12.61 -2.38
N PHE A 268 10.59 13.85 -1.92
CA PHE A 268 9.44 14.37 -1.14
C PHE A 268 9.10 13.58 0.14
N LEU A 269 10.10 13.16 0.91
CA LEU A 269 9.89 12.54 2.23
C LEU A 269 9.28 13.54 3.24
N VAL A 270 8.21 13.14 3.92
CA VAL A 270 7.41 13.96 4.85
C VAL A 270 7.57 13.47 6.29
N GLY A 271 8.21 14.27 7.13
CA GLY A 271 8.49 13.93 8.54
C GLY A 271 8.13 15.03 9.55
N THR A 272 7.91 14.62 10.80
CA THR A 272 7.65 15.44 11.99
C THR A 272 8.93 16.01 12.60
N ASP A 273 10.08 15.33 12.41
CA ASP A 273 11.33 15.76 13.00
C ASP A 273 12.05 16.80 12.11
N SER A 274 11.68 18.06 12.32
CA SER A 274 12.55 19.24 12.35
C SER A 274 13.67 19.42 11.30
N GLN A 275 13.54 18.93 10.07
CA GLN A 275 14.23 19.56 8.93
C GLN A 275 13.50 20.89 8.67
N ARG A 276 14.05 22.00 9.19
CA ARG A 276 13.55 23.39 9.05
C ARG A 276 13.15 23.80 7.63
N ASP A 277 13.57 23.04 6.62
CA ASP A 277 13.09 23.17 5.26
C ASP A 277 11.96 22.16 4.96
N ARG A 278 10.72 22.60 5.11
CA ARG A 278 9.53 21.93 4.57
C ARG A 278 9.71 21.70 3.06
N TYR A 279 10.18 20.52 2.67
CA TYR A 279 10.35 20.13 1.27
C TYR A 279 9.53 18.88 0.98
N GLY A 280 8.24 19.10 0.73
CA GLY A 280 7.25 18.08 0.31
C GLY A 280 6.23 18.63 -0.69
N VAL A 281 6.43 19.84 -1.21
CA VAL A 281 5.51 20.52 -2.15
C VAL A 281 6.16 20.56 -3.53
N PRO A 282 5.41 20.34 -4.63
CA PRO A 282 5.89 20.64 -5.98
C PRO A 282 6.54 22.04 -6.05
N GLY A 283 7.81 22.11 -6.45
CA GLY A 283 8.59 23.35 -6.48
C GLY A 283 9.68 23.47 -5.38
N ALA A 284 9.68 22.58 -4.39
CA ALA A 284 10.73 22.50 -3.37
C ALA A 284 12.11 22.12 -3.94
N ARG A 285 13.19 22.57 -3.26
CA ARG A 285 14.56 22.20 -3.62
C ARG A 285 14.83 20.73 -3.25
N PRO A 286 15.51 19.95 -4.10
CA PRO A 286 15.93 18.60 -3.77
C PRO A 286 16.90 18.60 -2.59
N ARG A 287 16.84 17.54 -1.76
CA ARG A 287 17.72 17.37 -0.60
C ARG A 287 19.09 16.86 -1.03
N ALA A 288 20.13 17.32 -0.33
CA ALA A 288 21.50 16.82 -0.51
C ALA A 288 21.77 15.52 0.26
N THR A 289 20.86 15.12 1.16
CA THR A 289 20.98 13.93 1.99
C THR A 289 19.61 13.24 2.14
N LEU A 290 19.59 11.93 1.92
CA LEU A 290 18.56 10.98 2.35
C LEU A 290 18.99 10.45 3.72
N ALA A 291 18.14 10.62 4.74
CA ALA A 291 18.31 10.04 6.06
C ALA A 291 16.92 9.61 6.55
N TRP A 292 16.54 8.37 6.24
CA TRP A 292 15.15 7.92 6.37
C TRP A 292 15.07 6.45 6.76
N THR A 293 14.03 6.10 7.51
CA THR A 293 13.71 4.72 7.86
C THR A 293 12.51 4.28 7.02
N PHE A 294 12.71 3.27 6.18
CA PHE A 294 11.65 2.64 5.40
C PHE A 294 11.19 1.35 6.09
N THR A 295 9.95 0.95 5.86
CA THR A 295 9.37 -0.29 6.43
C THR A 295 8.90 -1.21 5.32
N SER A 296 9.11 -2.52 5.47
CA SER A 296 8.57 -3.56 4.61
C SER A 296 7.83 -4.62 5.43
N ASN A 297 6.62 -4.94 5.01
CA ASN A 297 5.81 -6.02 5.60
C ASN A 297 5.93 -7.34 4.83
N ALA A 298 6.58 -7.34 3.67
CA ALA A 298 6.55 -8.46 2.72
C ALA A 298 7.16 -9.78 3.25
N TYR A 299 8.02 -9.68 4.26
CA TYR A 299 8.74 -10.80 4.86
C TYR A 299 8.01 -11.42 6.06
N TRP A 300 6.76 -11.04 6.30
CA TRP A 300 5.97 -11.56 7.42
C TRP A 300 6.00 -13.09 7.45
N GLY A 301 6.26 -13.66 8.63
CA GLY A 301 6.33 -15.10 8.85
C GLY A 301 7.66 -15.76 8.46
N GLU A 302 8.55 -15.10 7.72
CA GLU A 302 9.87 -15.65 7.41
C GLU A 302 10.78 -15.63 8.65
N SER A 303 11.83 -16.45 8.62
CA SER A 303 12.91 -16.34 9.61
C SER A 303 13.76 -15.10 9.32
N ALA A 304 14.09 -14.34 10.36
CA ALA A 304 15.05 -13.24 10.24
C ALA A 304 16.50 -13.74 10.12
N ALA A 305 16.80 -14.97 10.54
CA ALA A 305 18.15 -15.51 10.58
C ALA A 305 18.77 -15.70 9.19
N GLY A 306 20.05 -15.37 9.06
CA GLY A 306 20.82 -15.47 7.82
C GLY A 306 21.13 -14.11 7.19
N THR A 307 21.60 -14.15 5.93
CA THR A 307 22.15 -12.97 5.24
C THR A 307 21.07 -12.19 4.51
N TRP A 308 20.82 -10.97 4.98
CA TRP A 308 20.02 -9.95 4.31
C TRP A 308 20.88 -9.13 3.36
N THR A 309 20.33 -8.84 2.19
CA THR A 309 20.98 -8.00 1.18
C THR A 309 20.11 -6.81 0.87
N ILE A 310 20.69 -5.60 0.88
CA ILE A 310 20.06 -4.40 0.35
C ILE A 310 20.82 -3.91 -0.87
N GLU A 311 20.07 -3.68 -1.94
CA GLU A 311 20.54 -3.08 -3.18
C GLU A 311 19.97 -1.68 -3.29
N VAL A 312 20.83 -0.67 -3.43
CA VAL A 312 20.41 0.70 -3.72
C VAL A 312 20.87 1.03 -5.13
N MET A 313 19.93 1.38 -5.98
CA MET A 313 20.15 1.70 -7.38
C MET A 313 19.95 3.18 -7.62
N ASN A 314 20.83 3.75 -8.44
CA ASN A 314 20.67 5.08 -8.98
C ASN A 314 20.16 4.99 -10.42
N LYS A 315 18.91 5.40 -10.63
CA LYS A 315 18.19 5.27 -11.91
C LYS A 315 18.65 6.29 -12.97
N VAL A 316 19.52 7.23 -12.63
CA VAL A 316 20.11 8.13 -13.63
C VAL A 316 20.92 7.32 -14.63
N ALA A 317 20.77 7.64 -15.93
CA ALA A 317 21.55 6.99 -16.98
C ALA A 317 23.05 7.03 -16.62
N PRO A 318 23.81 5.91 -16.71
CA PRO A 318 25.19 5.89 -16.22
C PRO A 318 26.09 6.97 -16.84
N SER A 319 25.90 7.34 -18.11
CA SER A 319 26.62 8.44 -18.76
C SER A 319 26.41 9.81 -18.07
N GLN A 320 25.28 9.96 -17.40
CA GLN A 320 24.82 11.12 -16.63
C GLN A 320 25.19 11.04 -15.14
N LEU A 321 25.93 10.02 -14.67
CA LEU A 321 26.45 9.97 -13.30
C LEU A 321 27.83 10.63 -13.20
N VAL A 322 27.86 11.96 -13.12
CA VAL A 322 29.10 12.74 -12.95
C VAL A 322 29.00 13.76 -11.82
N GLY A 323 30.12 14.09 -11.19
CA GLY A 323 30.15 15.09 -10.11
C GLY A 323 29.48 14.58 -8.83
N ARG A 324 28.37 15.21 -8.42
CA ARG A 324 27.60 14.87 -7.21
C ARG A 324 26.60 13.76 -7.52
N THR A 325 27.05 12.52 -7.39
CA THR A 325 26.30 11.30 -7.72
C THR A 325 25.66 10.63 -6.51
N GLY A 326 25.80 11.19 -5.31
CA GLY A 326 25.42 10.54 -4.07
C GLY A 326 26.54 9.65 -3.50
N THR A 327 26.56 9.54 -2.19
CA THR A 327 27.47 8.69 -1.41
C THR A 327 26.62 7.95 -0.41
N TRP A 328 26.46 6.64 -0.57
CA TRP A 328 25.83 5.81 0.42
C TRP A 328 26.77 5.68 1.61
N ARG A 329 26.43 6.37 2.69
CA ARG A 329 27.28 6.47 3.88
C ARG A 329 27.12 5.22 4.72
N ASN A 330 25.88 4.92 5.10
CA ASN A 330 25.57 3.77 5.94
C ASN A 330 24.12 3.29 5.80
N VAL A 331 23.88 2.11 6.34
CA VAL A 331 22.57 1.47 6.49
C VAL A 331 22.48 0.75 7.84
N SER A 332 21.27 0.62 8.37
CA SER A 332 20.98 -0.31 9.47
C SER A 332 19.62 -0.97 9.28
N PHE A 333 19.46 -2.15 9.89
CA PHE A 333 18.23 -2.94 9.86
C PHE A 333 17.67 -3.09 11.27
N GLU A 334 16.35 -3.11 11.39
CA GLU A 334 15.61 -3.56 12.56
C GLU A 334 14.59 -4.61 12.10
N PHE A 335 14.59 -5.76 12.75
CA PHE A 335 13.75 -6.90 12.47
C PHE A 335 12.81 -7.10 13.65
N ASP A 336 11.56 -6.74 13.47
CA ASP A 336 10.52 -6.96 14.48
C ASP A 336 10.00 -8.39 14.32
N THR A 337 10.00 -9.15 15.42
CA THR A 337 9.70 -10.59 15.44
C THR A 337 8.71 -10.92 16.53
N GLY A 338 7.91 -11.95 16.28
CA GLY A 338 6.91 -12.44 17.21
C GLY A 338 5.94 -13.42 16.58
N SER A 339 4.98 -13.85 17.37
CA SER A 339 4.05 -14.91 17.02
C SER A 339 2.70 -14.70 17.69
N ILE A 340 1.66 -15.19 17.03
CA ILE A 340 0.31 -15.29 17.55
C ILE A 340 -0.06 -16.77 17.63
N GLU A 341 -0.75 -17.16 18.69
CA GLU A 341 -1.28 -18.51 18.87
C GLU A 341 -2.80 -18.47 18.87
N PHE A 342 -3.39 -19.45 18.19
CA PHE A 342 -4.83 -19.65 18.15
C PHE A 342 -5.19 -20.92 18.93
N GLY A 343 -6.37 -20.92 19.54
CA GLY A 343 -6.92 -22.10 20.18
C GLY A 343 -7.17 -23.19 19.16
N ALA A 344 -7.13 -24.46 19.59
CA ALA A 344 -7.51 -25.57 18.74
C ALA A 344 -9.04 -25.55 18.47
N ALA A 345 -9.47 -24.71 17.53
CA ALA A 345 -10.75 -24.86 16.85
C ALA A 345 -10.54 -25.81 15.66
N ARG A 346 -11.43 -26.80 15.52
CA ARG A 346 -11.34 -27.96 14.61
C ARG A 346 -10.74 -27.62 13.24
N VAL A 347 -9.60 -28.24 12.93
CA VAL A 347 -9.01 -28.28 11.59
C VAL A 347 -10.04 -28.84 10.59
N ALA A 348 -10.72 -27.94 9.88
CA ALA A 348 -11.41 -28.15 8.62
C ALA A 348 -11.61 -26.75 8.01
N ALA A 349 -11.07 -26.36 6.85
CA ALA A 349 -10.67 -27.13 5.70
C ALA A 349 -9.40 -26.55 5.09
N SER A 350 -8.47 -27.43 4.74
CA SER A 350 -7.48 -27.17 3.71
C SER A 350 -8.21 -26.79 2.42
N ILE A 351 -7.88 -25.63 1.86
CA ILE A 351 -8.17 -25.29 0.48
C ILE A 351 -7.33 -26.25 -0.38
N GLU A 352 -7.92 -27.36 -0.80
CA GLU A 352 -7.39 -28.10 -1.94
C GLU A 352 -7.69 -27.30 -3.22
N PRO A 353 -6.73 -27.12 -4.13
CA PRO A 353 -7.01 -26.59 -5.45
C PRO A 353 -7.83 -27.63 -6.22
N SER A 354 -9.05 -27.27 -6.61
CA SER A 354 -9.93 -28.12 -7.42
C SER A 354 -9.21 -28.63 -8.68
N ARG A 355 -8.92 -29.94 -8.70
CA ARG A 355 -8.51 -30.68 -9.89
C ARG A 355 -9.75 -31.27 -10.58
N GLU A 356 -10.26 -30.59 -11.59
CA GLU A 356 -10.93 -31.18 -12.77
C GLU A 356 -10.65 -30.21 -13.93
N GLY A 357 -10.28 -30.58 -15.16
CA GLY A 357 -10.44 -31.85 -15.85
C GLY A 357 -11.03 -31.60 -17.24
N ARG A 358 -10.17 -31.25 -18.21
CA ARG A 358 -10.36 -31.30 -19.67
C ARG A 358 -11.41 -30.39 -20.35
N ALA A 359 -10.91 -29.66 -21.33
CA ALA A 359 -11.61 -28.90 -22.35
C ALA A 359 -12.64 -29.74 -23.16
N ARG A 360 -13.80 -29.13 -23.42
CA ARG A 360 -14.61 -29.35 -24.62
C ARG A 360 -15.05 -27.99 -25.18
N GLU A 361 -14.94 -27.86 -26.49
CA GLU A 361 -15.30 -26.67 -27.29
C GLU A 361 -16.78 -26.25 -27.14
N PRO A 362 -17.12 -24.98 -27.41
CA PRO A 362 -18.46 -24.44 -27.18
C PRO A 362 -19.41 -24.75 -28.34
N ALA A 363 -20.61 -25.23 -28.01
CA ALA A 363 -21.76 -25.18 -28.91
C ALA A 363 -22.57 -23.90 -28.63
N SER A 364 -22.91 -23.19 -29.71
CA SER A 364 -23.65 -21.93 -29.73
C SER A 364 -25.01 -22.02 -29.05
N THR A 365 -25.35 -21.07 -28.18
CA THR A 365 -26.72 -20.58 -27.97
C THR A 365 -26.72 -19.13 -27.42
N ALA A 366 -27.79 -18.41 -27.77
CA ALA A 366 -28.08 -16.97 -27.70
C ALA A 366 -27.97 -16.27 -26.31
N PRO A 367 -28.00 -14.92 -26.24
CA PRO A 367 -27.50 -14.16 -25.08
C PRO A 367 -28.46 -14.20 -23.89
N VAL A 368 -27.91 -14.42 -22.69
CA VAL A 368 -28.63 -14.31 -21.42
C VAL A 368 -28.60 -12.85 -20.96
N GLY A 369 -29.79 -12.26 -20.85
CA GLY A 369 -30.01 -10.88 -20.43
C GLY A 369 -29.82 -10.65 -18.93
N VAL A 370 -29.61 -9.38 -18.59
CA VAL A 370 -29.35 -8.84 -17.26
C VAL A 370 -30.60 -8.99 -16.37
N SER A 371 -30.70 -10.04 -15.57
CA SER A 371 -31.61 -10.12 -14.41
C SER A 371 -31.36 -11.38 -13.56
N SER A 372 -30.43 -11.31 -12.60
CA SER A 372 -30.33 -12.38 -11.57
C SER A 372 -29.72 -11.97 -10.22
N TRP A 373 -29.80 -10.69 -9.83
CA TRP A 373 -29.35 -10.24 -8.49
C TRP A 373 -30.47 -9.74 -7.55
N LEU A 374 -31.75 -9.81 -7.95
CA LEU A 374 -32.88 -9.31 -7.14
C LEU A 374 -33.78 -10.39 -6.52
N ALA A 375 -33.55 -11.68 -6.79
CA ALA A 375 -34.41 -12.76 -6.27
C ALA A 375 -34.08 -13.21 -4.83
N ALA A 376 -33.00 -12.69 -4.21
CA ALA A 376 -32.61 -13.10 -2.85
C ALA A 376 -33.36 -12.35 -1.73
N TYR A 377 -34.11 -11.27 -2.02
CA TYR A 377 -34.74 -10.42 -1.00
C TYR A 377 -36.20 -10.00 -1.27
N GLY A 378 -36.90 -10.67 -2.19
CA GLY A 378 -38.37 -10.58 -2.26
C GLY A 378 -38.97 -9.22 -2.63
N LEU A 379 -38.29 -8.39 -3.42
CA LEU A 379 -38.81 -7.11 -3.93
C LEU A 379 -39.02 -7.18 -5.46
N THR A 380 -40.21 -6.85 -5.95
CA THR A 380 -40.55 -6.82 -7.37
C THR A 380 -40.16 -5.47 -8.00
N ALA A 381 -39.42 -5.51 -9.10
CA ALA A 381 -39.04 -4.33 -9.88
C ALA A 381 -40.21 -3.87 -10.77
N ASP A 382 -40.57 -2.59 -10.67
CA ASP A 382 -41.54 -1.94 -11.55
C ASP A 382 -40.79 -1.34 -12.76
N SER A 383 -41.20 -1.71 -13.96
CA SER A 383 -40.49 -1.40 -15.20
C SER A 383 -40.74 0.05 -15.65
N ARG A 384 -39.70 0.89 -15.66
CA ARG A 384 -39.66 2.08 -16.52
C ARG A 384 -38.40 2.10 -17.37
N THR A 385 -38.63 2.08 -18.67
CA THR A 385 -37.67 2.24 -19.76
C THR A 385 -36.97 3.61 -19.67
N ILE A 386 -35.64 3.62 -19.67
CA ILE A 386 -34.83 4.82 -19.86
C ILE A 386 -34.50 4.92 -21.35
N GLU A 387 -35.14 5.84 -22.06
CA GLU A 387 -34.68 6.28 -23.39
C GLU A 387 -33.47 7.21 -23.25
N GLY A 388 -32.46 6.99 -24.09
CA GLY A 388 -31.19 7.71 -24.06
C GLY A 388 -31.31 9.20 -24.41
N GLY A 389 -30.75 10.04 -23.55
CA GLY A 389 -30.55 11.47 -23.81
C GLY A 389 -29.09 11.78 -24.10
N GLY A 390 -28.80 12.29 -25.30
CA GLY A 390 -27.47 12.72 -25.74
C GLY A 390 -26.89 13.93 -24.98
N PRO A 391 -25.66 14.34 -25.29
CA PRO A 391 -24.89 15.28 -24.47
C PRO A 391 -25.45 16.71 -24.56
N ARG A 392 -25.82 17.31 -23.42
CA ARG A 392 -26.18 18.73 -23.34
C ARG A 392 -24.99 19.59 -22.91
N ALA A 393 -24.71 20.59 -23.74
CA ALA A 393 -23.65 21.57 -23.57
C ALA A 393 -23.87 22.48 -22.34
N ARG A 394 -22.79 22.69 -21.58
CA ARG A 394 -22.69 23.70 -20.50
C ARG A 394 -22.95 25.11 -21.06
N ARG A 395 -23.97 25.79 -20.55
CA ARG A 395 -24.08 27.25 -20.66
C ARG A 395 -23.30 27.88 -19.51
N GLY A 396 -22.23 28.60 -19.85
CA GLY A 396 -21.60 29.54 -18.93
C GLY A 396 -22.54 30.71 -18.60
N ARG A 397 -22.44 31.23 -17.39
CA ARG A 397 -22.99 32.54 -17.03
C ARG A 397 -21.85 33.50 -16.73
N ALA A 398 -22.05 34.72 -17.24
CA ALA A 398 -21.29 35.92 -16.97
C ALA A 398 -21.46 36.40 -15.53
#